data_AF-A0A2G4IF21-F1
#
_entry.id   AF-A0A2G4IF21-F1
#
_cell.length_a   1.000
_cell.length_b   1.000
_cell.length_c   1.000
_cell.angle_alpha   90.00
_cell.angle_beta   90.00
_cell.angle_gamma   90.00
#
_symmetry.space_group_name_H-M   'P 1'
#
loop_
_entity.id
_entity.type
_entity.pdbx_description
1 polymer ?
#
loop_
_entity_poly.entity_id
_entity_poly.type
_entity_poly.pdbx_seq_one_letter_code
_entity_poly.pdbx_strand_id
1 'polypeptide(L)'
;MTLVYFGIGLAAGIGSGVFGIGGGIIIVPMLVFFANFPQKMATGTSLGVFLLPVALLGALSYYRAGNVNVKASLLIAGGLFIGSFLGAQLSLGMGDAILKRGFAVLLVAVAARLWFTAA
;
A
#
# COMPACT_ATOMS: atom_id res chain seq x y z
N MET A 1 16.65 14.58 6.86
CA MET A 1 16.19 13.54 5.92
C MET A 1 15.77 12.27 6.64
N THR A 2 16.61 11.66 7.49
CA THR A 2 16.28 10.43 8.25
C THR A 2 15.01 10.55 9.11
N LEU A 3 14.81 11.69 9.79
CA LEU A 3 13.64 11.92 10.64
C LEU A 3 12.32 11.96 9.85
N VAL A 4 12.37 12.42 8.59
CA VAL A 4 11.20 12.47 7.68
C VAL A 4 10.78 11.06 7.30
N TYR A 5 11.73 10.19 6.94
CA TYR A 5 11.43 8.78 6.61
C TYR A 5 10.81 8.02 7.79
N PHE A 6 11.28 8.30 9.01
CA PHE A 6 10.71 7.72 10.21
C PHE A 6 9.26 8.19 10.46
N GLY A 7 9.00 9.49 10.31
CA GLY A 7 7.64 10.05 10.40
C GLY A 7 6.69 9.49 9.35
N ILE A 8 7.17 9.30 8.12
CA ILE A 8 6.42 8.66 7.03
C ILE A 8 6.03 7.23 7.42
N GLY A 9 6.97 6.46 7.96
CA GLY A 9 6.75 5.09 8.42
C GLY A 9 5.74 5.01 9.56
N LEU A 10 5.81 5.91 10.54
CA LEU A 10 4.87 5.97 11.66
C LEU A 10 3.44 6.29 11.20
N ALA A 11 3.25 7.35 10.42
CA ALA A 11 1.93 7.74 9.92
C ALA A 11 1.32 6.63 9.04
N ALA A 12 2.14 6.02 8.17
CA ALA A 12 1.71 4.91 7.34
C ALA A 12 1.36 3.65 8.14
N GLY A 13 2.15 3.33 9.17
CA GLY A 13 1.90 2.19 10.05
C GLY A 13 0.59 2.33 10.82
N ILE A 14 0.34 3.51 11.39
CA ILE A 14 -0.91 3.83 12.08
C ILE A 14 -2.10 3.71 11.12
N GLY A 15 -2.04 4.38 9.96
CA GLY A 15 -3.11 4.32 8.97
C GLY A 15 -3.36 2.89 8.45
N SER A 16 -2.29 2.12 8.22
CA SER A 16 -2.40 0.72 7.81
C SER A 16 -3.03 -0.16 8.88
N GLY A 17 -2.76 0.08 10.17
CA GLY A 17 -3.35 -0.69 11.26
C GLY A 17 -4.84 -0.38 11.48
N VAL A 18 -5.21 0.91 11.38
CA VAL A 18 -6.60 1.38 11.55
C VAL A 18 -7.49 0.96 10.39
N PHE A 19 -7.04 1.17 9.15
CA PHE A 19 -7.87 0.96 7.96
C PHE A 19 -7.59 -0.34 7.21
N GLY A 20 -6.51 -1.06 7.53
CA GLY A 20 -6.14 -2.31 6.86
C GLY A 20 -5.69 -2.16 5.41
N ILE A 21 -5.50 -0.94 4.90
CA ILE A 21 -5.32 -0.68 3.46
C ILE A 21 -3.92 -1.04 2.94
N GLY A 22 -3.00 -1.30 3.87
CA GLY A 22 -1.59 -1.43 3.57
C GLY A 22 -0.99 -0.06 3.27
N GLY A 23 -0.01 0.36 4.08
CA GLY A 23 0.52 1.74 4.13
C GLY A 23 0.99 2.38 2.81
N GLY A 24 0.98 1.68 1.67
CA GLY A 24 1.35 2.21 0.35
C GLY A 24 0.52 3.41 -0.11
N ILE A 25 -0.76 3.52 0.28
CA ILE A 25 -1.56 4.73 0.01
C ILE A 25 -0.95 5.98 0.66
N ILE A 26 -0.26 5.81 1.79
CA ILE A 26 0.33 6.89 2.57
C ILE A 26 1.83 7.04 2.23
N ILE A 27 2.58 5.95 2.12
CA ILE A 27 4.03 5.94 1.88
C ILE A 27 4.35 6.48 0.48
N VAL A 28 3.65 6.03 -0.57
CA VAL A 28 4.00 6.39 -1.95
C VAL A 28 3.85 7.90 -2.19
N PRO A 29 2.73 8.56 -1.86
CA PRO A 29 2.62 10.02 -2.01
C PRO A 29 3.64 10.76 -1.16
N MET A 30 3.92 10.31 0.07
CA MET A 30 4.87 11.01 0.91
C MET A 30 6.30 10.93 0.38
N LEU A 31 6.72 9.79 -0.18
CA LEU A 31 8.03 9.69 -0.83
C LEU A 31 8.09 10.55 -2.11
N VAL A 32 7.02 10.64 -2.87
CA VAL A 32 6.97 11.46 -4.09
C VAL A 32 7.00 12.96 -3.75
N PHE A 33 6.20 13.40 -2.78
CA PHE A 33 6.03 14.83 -2.48
C PHE A 33 7.08 15.39 -1.53
N PHE A 34 7.47 14.64 -0.50
CA PHE A 34 8.40 15.12 0.52
C PHE A 34 9.85 14.65 0.28
N ALA A 35 10.03 13.46 -0.28
CA ALA A 35 11.37 12.95 -0.60
C ALA A 35 11.77 13.16 -2.07
N ASN A 36 10.88 13.70 -2.91
CA ASN A 36 11.10 13.92 -4.34
C ASN A 36 11.50 12.66 -5.12
N PHE A 37 11.01 11.49 -4.70
CA PHE A 37 11.31 10.24 -5.39
C PHE A 37 10.54 10.14 -6.72
N PRO A 38 11.17 9.61 -7.79
CA PRO A 38 10.46 9.14 -8.97
C PRO A 38 9.35 8.15 -8.60
N GLN A 39 8.26 8.09 -9.39
CA GLN A 39 7.07 7.30 -9.01
C GLN A 39 7.41 5.82 -8.84
N LYS A 40 8.22 5.27 -9.77
CA LYS A 40 8.66 3.88 -9.73
C LYS A 40 9.49 3.58 -8.48
N MET A 41 10.41 4.49 -8.13
CA MET A 41 11.26 4.35 -6.95
C MET A 41 10.43 4.40 -5.67
N ALA A 42 9.53 5.39 -5.54
CA ALA A 42 8.62 5.49 -4.40
C ALA A 42 7.75 4.22 -4.24
N THR A 43 7.24 3.67 -5.35
CA THR A 43 6.44 2.44 -5.34
C THR A 43 7.27 1.24 -4.90
N GLY A 44 8.47 1.06 -5.45
CA GLY A 44 9.38 -0.03 -5.06
C GLY A 44 9.82 0.06 -3.60
N THR A 45 10.21 1.25 -3.13
CA THR A 45 10.59 1.49 -1.73
C THR A 45 9.42 1.21 -0.80
N SER A 46 8.20 1.64 -1.16
CA SER A 46 7.00 1.35 -0.37
C SER A 46 6.74 -0.16 -0.24
N LEU A 47 6.91 -0.93 -1.32
CA LEU A 47 6.74 -2.39 -1.28
C LEU A 47 7.77 -3.05 -0.34
N GLY A 48 9.02 -2.59 -0.38
CA GLY A 48 10.07 -3.09 0.51
C GLY A 48 9.79 -2.83 1.99
N VAL A 49 9.29 -1.63 2.33
CA VAL A 49 8.90 -1.29 3.71
C VAL A 49 7.67 -2.10 4.16
N PHE A 50 6.75 -2.39 3.26
CA PHE A 50 5.49 -3.04 3.60
C PHE A 50 5.64 -4.54 3.92
N LEU A 51 6.61 -5.21 3.28
CA LEU A 51 6.79 -6.67 3.29
C LEU A 51 7.05 -7.27 4.68
N LEU A 52 7.75 -6.57 5.57
CA LEU A 52 8.24 -7.15 6.84
C LEU A 52 7.49 -6.64 8.08
N PRO A 53 7.60 -5.36 8.48
CA PRO A 53 7.05 -4.92 9.77
C PRO A 53 5.55 -4.61 9.73
N VAL A 54 5.05 -3.94 8.68
CA VAL A 54 3.69 -3.37 8.70
C VAL A 54 2.62 -4.44 8.52
N ALA A 55 2.75 -5.27 7.48
CA ALA A 55 1.77 -6.31 7.18
C ALA A 55 1.73 -7.40 8.27
N LEU A 56 2.90 -7.83 8.75
CA LEU A 56 3.00 -8.92 9.73
C LEU A 56 2.41 -8.53 11.09
N LEU A 57 2.77 -7.38 11.65
CA LEU A 57 2.29 -6.94 12.96
C LEU A 57 0.79 -6.61 12.96
N GLY A 58 0.30 -6.03 11.87
CA GLY A 58 -1.13 -5.80 11.64
C GLY A 58 -1.89 -7.12 11.57
N ALA A 59 -1.48 -8.02 10.67
CA ALA A 59 -2.12 -9.33 10.50
C ALA A 59 -2.10 -10.16 11.79
N LEU A 60 -1.00 -10.14 12.55
CA LEU A 60 -0.88 -10.84 13.83
C LEU A 60 -1.87 -10.29 14.87
N SER A 61 -2.04 -8.97 14.93
CA SER A 61 -3.00 -8.34 15.84
C SER A 61 -4.43 -8.77 15.52
N TYR A 62 -4.84 -8.72 14.25
CA TYR A 62 -6.17 -9.16 13.82
C TYR A 62 -6.37 -10.68 13.96
N TYR A 63 -5.32 -11.47 13.72
CA TYR A 63 -5.35 -12.92 13.91
C TYR A 63 -5.56 -13.30 15.37
N ARG A 64 -4.84 -12.65 16.29
CA ARG A 64 -5.03 -12.83 17.74
C ARG A 64 -6.42 -12.42 18.21
N ALA A 65 -7.04 -11.46 17.54
CA ALA A 65 -8.41 -11.03 17.80
C ALA A 65 -9.48 -11.93 17.16
N GLY A 66 -9.10 -13.01 16.45
CA GLY A 66 -10.03 -13.93 15.78
C GLY A 66 -10.67 -13.37 14.50
N ASN A 67 -10.21 -12.22 14.01
CA ASN A 67 -10.80 -11.50 12.88
C ASN A 67 -10.15 -11.83 11.53
N VAL A 68 -9.46 -12.96 11.43
CA VAL A 68 -8.75 -13.39 10.21
C VAL A 68 -9.29 -14.71 9.72
N ASN A 69 -9.90 -14.69 8.53
CA ASN A 69 -10.21 -15.91 7.80
C ASN A 69 -8.95 -16.42 7.09
N VAL A 70 -8.29 -17.41 7.69
CA VAL A 70 -7.01 -17.95 7.21
C VAL A 70 -7.13 -18.55 5.81
N LYS A 71 -8.23 -19.27 5.52
CA LYS A 71 -8.43 -19.92 4.21
C LYS A 71 -8.57 -18.88 3.09
N ALA A 72 -9.41 -17.86 3.31
CA ALA A 72 -9.55 -16.77 2.34
C ALA A 72 -8.22 -16.01 2.16
N SER A 73 -7.52 -15.74 3.26
CA SER A 73 -6.24 -15.03 3.24
C SER A 73 -5.18 -15.78 2.44
N LEU A 74 -5.09 -17.11 2.55
CA LEU A 74 -4.13 -17.93 1.79
C LEU A 74 -4.44 -17.95 0.29
N LEU A 75 -5.72 -18.09 -0.09
CA LEU A 75 -6.12 -18.06 -1.50
C LEU A 75 -5.84 -16.69 -2.14
N ILE A 76 -6.16 -15.62 -1.43
CA ILE A 76 -5.88 -14.24 -1.86
C ILE A 76 -4.37 -14.02 -1.95
N ALA A 77 -3.58 -14.52 -0.99
CA ALA A 77 -2.13 -14.43 -1.03
C ALA A 77 -1.53 -15.11 -2.26
N GLY A 78 -2.05 -16.28 -2.67
CA GLY A 78 -1.64 -16.95 -3.90
C GLY A 78 -1.90 -16.11 -5.15
N GLY A 79 -3.10 -15.51 -5.25
CA GLY A 79 -3.43 -14.58 -6.34
C GLY A 79 -2.57 -13.31 -6.32
N LEU A 80 -2.31 -12.75 -5.14
CA LEU A 80 -1.45 -11.59 -4.95
C LEU A 80 -0.01 -11.86 -5.39
N PHE A 81 0.52 -13.06 -5.14
CA PHE A 81 1.88 -13.40 -5.54
C PHE A 81 2.07 -13.27 -7.06
N ILE A 82 1.15 -13.85 -7.83
CA ILE A 82 1.20 -13.80 -9.30
C ILE A 82 0.85 -12.38 -9.80
N GLY A 83 -0.23 -11.79 -9.28
CA GLY A 83 -0.71 -10.49 -9.72
C GLY A 83 0.26 -9.35 -9.43
N SER A 84 0.92 -9.35 -8.27
CA SER A 84 1.92 -8.34 -7.91
C SER A 84 3.17 -8.44 -8.77
N PHE A 85 3.62 -9.65 -9.09
CA PHE A 85 4.74 -9.87 -10.00
C PHE A 85 4.43 -9.34 -11.41
N LEU A 86 3.29 -9.73 -11.98
CA LEU A 86 2.87 -9.26 -13.31
C LEU A 86 2.64 -7.75 -13.34
N GLY A 87 1.97 -7.22 -12.32
CA GLY A 87 1.72 -5.78 -12.19
C GLY A 87 3.01 -4.97 -12.06
N ALA A 88 4.02 -5.47 -11.34
CA ALA A 88 5.33 -4.85 -11.26
C ALA A 88 6.02 -4.83 -12.63
N GLN A 89 6.03 -5.95 -13.35
CA GLN A 89 6.62 -6.03 -14.69
C GLN A 89 5.96 -5.04 -15.67
N LEU A 90 4.62 -4.97 -15.67
CA LEU A 90 3.88 -4.00 -16.48
C LEU A 90 4.24 -2.56 -16.10
N SER A 91 4.34 -2.27 -14.80
CA SER A 91 4.65 -0.93 -14.29
C SER A 91 6.06 -0.47 -14.67
N LEU A 92 7.02 -1.38 -14.77
CA LEU A 92 8.40 -1.04 -15.18
C LEU A 92 8.46 -0.50 -16.61
N GLY A 93 7.57 -0.96 -17.51
CA GLY A 93 7.47 -0.46 -18.88
C GLY A 93 6.68 0.84 -19.04
N MET A 94 5.94 1.29 -18.02
CA MET A 94 5.10 2.49 -18.09
C MET A 94 5.86 3.77 -17.76
N GLY A 95 5.43 4.91 -18.31
CA GLY A 95 5.94 6.22 -17.91
C GLY A 95 5.45 6.66 -16.53
N ASP A 96 6.26 7.43 -15.79
CA ASP A 96 5.93 7.92 -14.45
C ASP A 96 4.61 8.71 -14.39
N ALA A 97 4.29 9.47 -15.45
CA ALA A 97 3.03 10.22 -15.54
C ALA A 97 1.80 9.29 -15.60
N ILE A 98 1.90 8.17 -16.31
CA ILE A 98 0.82 7.18 -16.43
C ILE A 98 0.60 6.51 -15.08
N LEU A 99 1.67 6.08 -14.42
CA LEU A 99 1.60 5.48 -13.08
C LEU A 99 1.00 6.43 -12.06
N LYS A 100 1.44 7.70 -12.03
CA LYS A 100 0.89 8.73 -11.14
C LYS A 100 -0.60 8.95 -11.38
N ARG A 101 -1.02 9.13 -12.63
CA ARG A 101 -2.44 9.34 -12.98
C ARG A 101 -3.30 8.12 -12.66
N GLY A 102 -2.83 6.92 -12.99
CA GLY A 102 -3.54 5.68 -12.70
C GLY A 102 -3.75 5.49 -11.20
N PHE A 103 -2.72 5.73 -10.39
CA PHE A 103 -2.82 5.69 -8.93
C PHE A 103 -3.81 6.73 -8.39
N ALA A 104 -3.76 7.97 -8.90
CA ALA A 104 -4.71 9.02 -8.49
C ALA A 104 -6.16 8.66 -8.82
N VAL A 105 -6.43 8.12 -10.02
CA VAL A 105 -7.77 7.67 -10.42
C VAL A 105 -8.27 6.56 -9.49
N LEU A 106 -7.41 5.59 -9.16
CA LEU A 106 -7.76 4.51 -8.23
C LEU A 106 -8.12 5.05 -6.83
N LEU A 107 -7.35 6.01 -6.31
CA LEU A 107 -7.65 6.64 -5.01
C LEU A 107 -8.99 7.38 -5.02
N VAL A 108 -9.28 8.14 -6.08
CA VAL A 108 -10.58 8.84 -6.22
C VAL A 108 -11.73 7.84 -6.30
N ALA A 109 -11.57 6.75 -7.05
CA ALA A 109 -12.60 5.72 -7.17
C ALA A 109 -12.88 5.03 -5.83
N VAL A 110 -11.83 4.69 -5.06
CA VAL A 110 -11.97 4.11 -3.72
C VAL A 110 -12.66 5.10 -2.77
N ALA A 111 -12.23 6.36 -2.77
CA ALA A 111 -12.82 7.40 -1.93
C ALA A 111 -14.31 7.61 -2.24
N ALA A 112 -14.67 7.73 -3.53
CA ALA A 112 -16.05 7.85 -3.95
C ALA A 112 -16.87 6.63 -3.53
N ARG A 113 -16.36 5.41 -3.74
CA ARG A 113 -17.09 4.19 -3.38
C ARG A 113 -17.33 4.11 -1.88
N LEU A 114 -16.33 4.41 -1.05
CA LEU A 114 -16.48 4.43 0.40
C LEU A 114 -17.52 5.47 0.84
N TRP A 115 -17.48 6.67 0.27
CA TRP A 115 -18.43 7.74 0.59
C TRP A 115 -19.88 7.35 0.32
N PHE A 116 -20.16 6.74 -0.84
CA PHE A 116 -21.51 6.34 -1.22
C PHE A 116 -21.96 5.01 -0.61
N THR A 117 -21.05 4.15 -0.14
CA THR A 117 -21.40 2.89 0.54
C THR A 117 -21.57 3.09 2.05
N ALA A 118 -21.02 4.17 2.60
CA ALA A 118 -21.20 4.54 4.01
C ALA A 118 -22.56 5.21 4.31
N ALA A 119 -23.47 5.24 3.33
CA ALA A 119 -24.82 5.78 3.46
C ALA A 119 -25.85 4.67 3.70
#